data_AF-A0A7R9GKS9-F1
#
_entry.id   AF-A0A7R9GKS9-F1
#
_cell.length_a   1.000
_cell.length_b   1.000
_cell.length_c   1.000
_cell.angle_alpha   90.00
_cell.angle_beta   90.00
_cell.angle_gamma   90.00
#
_symmetry.space_group_name_H-M   'P 1'
#
loop_
_entity.id
_entity.type
_entity.pdbx_description
1 polymer ?
#
loop_
_entity_poly.entity_id
_entity_poly.type
_entity_poly.pdbx_seq_one_letter_code
_entity_poly.pdbx_strand_id
1 'polypeptide(L)'
;MLENIQRSTEQSYEPDFNLTDEETLIRMEAEVPNVPVKFWRSVEKKLHTMQKGGNCAQMPNIFELAFENLVWQQVKTSNGTFSLYSAYFDIRPLSPAPTIRILSIIDRVVPTVPAFCQIWFENSTQPVIANVSQYRFLWNKAWGTGNKIHPFSIECEVPSVNNQTVVPVAVSVVENSCDKASNLVKVTHRTLEPGKNKSIAVCIKRLHFVHEEPVLKLIEYLELVRLLGAEKVYIYALEPQPNPKVERFIRYFVFPIYKEKN
;
A
#
# COMPACT_ATOMS: atom_id res chain seq x y z
N MET A 1 24.45 -32.66 -37.95
CA MET A 1 23.22 -31.92 -38.29
C MET A 1 22.29 -32.04 -37.10
N LEU A 2 22.05 -31.06 -36.24
CA LEU A 2 22.51 -29.69 -36.00
C LEU A 2 22.12 -29.49 -34.52
N GLU A 3 23.05 -29.20 -33.60
CA GLU A 3 23.17 -27.85 -33.02
C GLU A 3 21.85 -27.07 -33.08
N ASN A 4 21.07 -27.02 -31.99
CA ASN A 4 20.09 -25.94 -31.69
C ASN A 4 19.15 -26.25 -30.50
N ILE A 5 19.69 -26.53 -29.30
CA ILE A 5 18.89 -26.43 -28.07
C ILE A 5 19.73 -25.74 -26.98
N GLN A 6 20.16 -24.51 -27.26
CA GLN A 6 20.87 -23.70 -26.27
C GLN A 6 20.63 -22.19 -26.38
N ARG A 7 19.49 -21.74 -26.93
CA ARG A 7 19.13 -20.31 -26.96
C ARG A 7 17.64 -20.10 -26.75
N SER A 8 17.23 -19.80 -25.52
CA SER A 8 16.14 -18.86 -25.23
C SER A 8 15.90 -18.68 -23.72
N THR A 9 16.94 -18.48 -22.89
CA THR A 9 16.76 -17.98 -21.52
C THR A 9 17.97 -17.14 -21.12
N GLU A 10 18.16 -16.04 -21.84
CA GLU A 10 19.00 -14.91 -21.43
C GLU A 10 18.47 -13.70 -22.20
N GLN A 11 17.29 -13.23 -21.80
CA GLN A 11 16.89 -11.87 -22.13
C GLN A 11 17.64 -11.00 -21.14
N SER A 12 18.88 -10.65 -21.51
CA SER A 12 19.70 -9.67 -20.82
C SER A 12 18.88 -8.40 -20.63
N TYR A 13 18.74 -7.97 -19.38
CA TYR A 13 18.21 -6.65 -19.04
C TYR A 13 19.21 -5.63 -19.58
N GLU A 14 18.98 -5.12 -20.80
CA GLU A 14 19.70 -3.96 -21.31
C GLU A 14 19.11 -2.73 -20.61
N PRO A 15 19.91 -1.98 -19.83
CA PRO A 15 19.48 -0.69 -19.33
C PRO A 15 19.25 0.21 -20.54
N ASP A 16 18.03 0.72 -20.68
CA ASP A 16 17.71 1.67 -21.73
C ASP A 16 18.33 3.02 -21.36
N PHE A 17 19.57 3.24 -21.79
CA PHE A 17 20.45 4.35 -21.41
C PHE A 17 19.96 5.73 -21.90
N ASN A 18 18.82 5.81 -22.58
CA ASN A 18 18.26 7.04 -23.14
C ASN A 18 17.02 7.57 -22.40
N LEU A 19 16.60 6.99 -21.27
CA LEU A 19 15.49 7.56 -20.48
C LEU A 19 15.91 8.90 -19.87
N THR A 20 15.02 9.88 -19.98
CA THR A 20 15.13 11.13 -19.21
C THR A 20 15.01 10.85 -17.70
N ASP A 21 15.51 11.76 -16.88
CA ASP A 21 15.35 11.70 -15.41
C ASP A 21 13.88 11.51 -14.99
N GLU A 22 12.95 12.13 -15.71
CA GLU A 22 11.52 12.04 -15.41
C GLU A 22 10.92 10.68 -15.76
N GLU A 23 11.26 10.12 -16.93
CA GLU A 23 10.83 8.77 -17.33
C GLU A 23 11.38 7.70 -16.40
N THR A 24 12.63 7.87 -15.94
CA THR A 24 13.24 6.98 -14.95
C THR A 24 12.48 6.99 -13.64
N LEU A 25 12.10 8.17 -13.13
CA LEU A 25 11.30 8.30 -11.91
C LEU A 25 9.91 7.67 -12.06
N ILE A 26 9.27 7.83 -13.21
CA ILE A 26 7.97 7.20 -13.51
C ILE A 26 8.09 5.68 -13.46
N ARG A 27 9.13 5.11 -14.07
CA ARG A 27 9.38 3.67 -14.06
C ARG A 27 9.64 3.15 -12.66
N MET A 28 10.46 3.84 -11.88
CA MET A 28 10.72 3.47 -10.48
C MET A 28 9.45 3.51 -9.63
N GLU A 29 8.61 4.54 -9.76
CA GLU A 29 7.32 4.60 -9.06
C GLU A 29 6.34 3.51 -9.52
N ALA A 30 6.44 3.02 -10.76
CA ALA A 30 5.63 1.89 -11.21
C ALA A 30 6.09 0.56 -10.57
N GLU A 31 7.40 0.37 -10.38
CA GLU A 31 7.98 -0.82 -9.76
C GLU A 31 7.79 -0.85 -8.23
N VAL A 32 7.85 0.32 -7.56
CA VAL A 32 7.65 0.48 -6.11
C VAL A 32 6.62 1.58 -5.80
N PRO A 33 5.32 1.31 -6.02
CA PRO A 33 4.26 2.31 -5.94
C PRO A 33 3.96 2.83 -4.53
N ASN A 34 4.47 2.16 -3.50
CA ASN A 34 4.33 2.57 -2.10
C ASN A 34 5.46 3.50 -1.63
N VAL A 35 6.42 3.84 -2.49
CA VAL A 35 7.53 4.76 -2.19
C VAL A 35 7.32 6.09 -2.93
N PRO A 36 7.45 7.25 -2.24
CA PRO A 36 7.24 8.56 -2.85
C PRO A 36 8.51 9.06 -3.57
N VAL A 37 8.94 8.38 -4.63
CA VAL A 37 10.26 8.61 -5.28
C VAL A 37 10.38 10.04 -5.82
N LYS A 38 9.34 10.58 -6.47
CA LYS A 38 9.35 11.97 -6.99
C LYS A 38 9.53 13.01 -5.88
N PHE A 39 8.79 12.84 -4.79
CA PHE A 39 8.91 13.70 -3.62
C PHE A 39 10.32 13.63 -3.04
N TRP A 40 10.85 12.42 -2.83
CA TRP A 40 12.19 12.22 -2.30
C TRP A 40 13.26 12.98 -3.11
N ARG A 41 13.23 12.84 -4.44
CA ARG A 41 14.13 13.55 -5.38
C ARG A 41 14.01 15.08 -5.24
N SER A 42 12.79 15.60 -5.02
CA SER A 42 12.55 17.04 -4.89
C SER A 42 13.17 17.66 -3.63
N VAL A 43 13.29 16.89 -2.55
CA VAL A 43 13.80 17.36 -1.26
C VAL A 43 15.23 16.90 -0.96
N GLU A 44 15.77 15.91 -1.70
CA GLU A 44 17.11 15.32 -1.51
C GLU A 44 18.22 16.39 -1.37
N LYS A 45 18.30 17.34 -2.32
CA LYS A 45 19.28 18.43 -2.28
C LYS A 45 19.13 19.35 -1.06
N LYS A 46 17.88 19.59 -0.63
CA LYS A 46 17.58 20.43 0.54
C LYS A 46 17.95 19.71 1.84
N LEU A 47 17.69 18.39 1.91
CA LEU A 47 17.99 17.55 3.06
C LEU A 47 19.49 17.44 3.33
N HIS A 48 20.31 17.21 2.28
CA HIS A 48 21.76 17.17 2.41
C HIS A 48 22.36 18.45 3.02
N THR A 49 21.73 19.60 2.74
CA THR A 49 22.16 20.89 3.28
C THR A 49 21.74 21.08 4.74
N MET A 50 20.58 20.53 5.16
CA MET A 50 20.02 20.74 6.51
C MET A 50 20.38 19.68 7.55
N GLN A 51 20.78 18.47 7.16
CA GLN A 51 21.13 17.37 8.09
C GLN A 51 22.36 17.66 8.97
N LYS A 52 23.13 18.71 8.69
CA LYS A 52 24.28 19.16 9.51
C LYS A 52 23.88 19.83 10.84
N GLY A 53 22.59 20.08 11.09
CA GLY A 53 22.09 20.88 12.21
C GLY A 53 21.41 20.12 13.38
N GLY A 54 21.53 18.79 13.48
CA GLY A 54 20.96 18.05 14.61
C GLY A 54 19.43 18.07 14.67
N ASN A 55 18.75 17.75 13.56
CA ASN A 55 17.30 17.80 13.48
C ASN A 55 16.66 16.47 13.94
N CYS A 56 15.65 16.58 14.81
CA CYS A 56 14.68 15.53 15.14
C CYS A 56 14.00 15.00 13.86
N ALA A 57 13.63 13.71 13.83
CA ALA A 57 12.81 13.12 12.77
C ALA A 57 13.42 13.27 11.36
N GLN A 58 14.66 12.80 11.20
CA GLN A 58 15.36 12.86 9.92
C GLN A 58 14.70 11.96 8.88
N MET A 59 14.50 12.50 7.68
CA MET A 59 14.02 11.71 6.56
C MET A 59 15.04 10.63 6.18
N PRO A 60 14.63 9.37 6.02
CA PRO A 60 15.54 8.32 5.57
C PRO A 60 15.98 8.50 4.12
N ASN A 61 17.19 8.05 3.82
CA ASN A 61 17.61 7.77 2.45
C ASN A 61 16.85 6.53 1.91
N ILE A 62 16.64 6.44 0.60
CA ILE A 62 16.02 5.27 -0.04
C ILE A 62 16.73 3.95 0.31
N PHE A 63 18.05 3.96 0.48
CA PHE A 63 18.84 2.79 0.88
C PHE A 63 18.68 2.40 2.35
N GLU A 64 18.11 3.28 3.17
CA GLU A 64 17.85 3.05 4.60
C GLU A 64 16.44 2.54 4.85
N LEU A 65 15.60 2.51 3.81
CA LEU A 65 14.27 1.92 3.88
C LEU A 65 14.39 0.40 4.05
N ALA A 66 13.82 -0.12 5.13
CA ALA A 66 13.82 -1.55 5.41
C ALA A 66 12.67 -2.22 4.65
N PHE A 67 12.97 -2.89 3.53
CA PHE A 67 11.96 -3.60 2.75
C PHE A 67 11.88 -5.09 3.08
N GLU A 68 10.67 -5.63 2.98
CA GLU A 68 10.39 -7.05 2.84
C GLU A 68 9.61 -7.30 1.54
N ASN A 69 10.20 -8.12 0.65
CA ASN A 69 9.64 -8.47 -0.65
C ASN A 69 9.25 -7.26 -1.53
N LEU A 70 10.02 -6.17 -1.46
CA LEU A 70 9.85 -4.90 -2.20
C LEU A 70 8.55 -4.11 -1.93
N VAL A 71 7.57 -4.70 -1.25
CA VAL A 71 6.23 -4.09 -1.08
C VAL A 71 5.96 -3.70 0.37
N TRP A 72 6.60 -4.35 1.34
CA TRP A 72 6.39 -4.04 2.75
C TRP A 72 7.56 -3.23 3.28
N GLN A 73 7.29 -2.14 3.98
CA GLN A 73 8.29 -1.36 4.68
C GLN A 73 8.23 -1.69 6.17
N GLN A 74 9.33 -2.15 6.76
CA GLN A 74 9.38 -2.64 8.13
C GLN A 74 9.78 -1.57 9.14
N VAL A 75 9.12 -1.62 10.30
CA VAL A 75 9.43 -0.86 11.50
C VAL A 75 9.61 -1.85 12.63
N LYS A 76 10.82 -1.92 13.19
CA LYS A 76 11.07 -2.72 14.39
C LYS A 76 10.79 -1.85 15.61
N THR A 77 9.95 -2.36 16.50
CA THR A 77 9.59 -1.68 17.76
C THR A 77 9.99 -2.55 18.95
N SER A 78 9.92 -2.00 20.15
CA SER A 78 10.14 -2.72 21.42
C SER A 78 9.15 -3.87 21.62
N ASN A 79 7.94 -3.78 21.05
CA ASN A 79 6.94 -4.84 21.11
C ASN A 79 6.28 -5.10 19.75
N GLY A 80 7.08 -5.73 18.88
CA GLY A 80 6.64 -6.26 17.59
C GLY A 80 7.28 -5.58 16.40
N THR A 81 7.04 -6.13 15.22
CA THR A 81 7.48 -5.61 13.94
C THR A 81 6.25 -5.22 13.14
N PHE A 82 6.22 -3.97 12.69
CA PHE A 82 5.14 -3.44 11.87
C PHE A 82 5.62 -3.50 10.43
N SER A 83 4.86 -4.16 9.58
CA SER A 83 5.09 -4.16 8.14
C SER A 83 4.03 -3.29 7.48
N LEU A 84 4.44 -2.14 6.96
CA LEU A 84 3.57 -1.13 6.36
C LEU A 84 3.45 -1.40 4.86
N TYR A 85 2.21 -1.41 4.36
CA TYR A 85 1.91 -1.68 2.94
C TYR A 85 1.70 -0.39 2.15
N SER A 86 0.72 0.41 2.57
CA SER A 86 0.25 1.59 1.85
C SER A 86 -0.40 2.57 2.81
N ALA A 87 -0.39 3.86 2.47
CA ALA A 87 -1.09 4.89 3.22
C ALA A 87 -2.13 5.61 2.35
N TYR A 88 -3.28 5.94 2.96
CA TYR A 88 -4.36 6.68 2.32
C TYR A 88 -4.79 7.87 3.18
N PHE A 89 -4.94 9.03 2.55
CA PHE A 89 -5.44 10.23 3.22
C PHE A 89 -6.96 10.33 3.12
N ASP A 90 -7.62 10.15 4.27
CA ASP A 90 -9.06 10.11 4.42
C ASP A 90 -9.62 11.43 4.96
N ILE A 91 -10.40 12.09 4.12
CA ILE A 91 -11.11 13.34 4.43
C ILE A 91 -12.62 13.19 4.26
N ARG A 92 -13.13 11.94 4.26
CA ARG A 92 -14.56 11.69 4.06
C ARG A 92 -15.36 12.36 5.20
N PRO A 93 -16.58 12.87 4.95
CA PRO A 93 -17.39 13.55 5.99
C PRO A 93 -17.69 12.71 7.23
N LEU A 94 -17.67 11.38 7.10
CA LEU A 94 -17.86 10.43 8.22
C LEU A 94 -16.59 10.22 9.05
N SER A 95 -15.44 10.70 8.58
CA SER A 95 -14.20 10.71 9.36
C SER A 95 -14.25 11.91 10.31
N PRO A 96 -14.00 11.73 11.62
CA PRO A 96 -14.07 12.82 12.59
C PRO A 96 -13.05 13.93 12.34
N ALA A 97 -11.91 13.58 11.73
CA ALA A 97 -10.86 14.50 11.30
C ALA A 97 -10.22 13.98 10.00
N PRO A 98 -9.44 14.83 9.29
CA PRO A 98 -8.51 14.38 8.27
C PRO A 98 -7.51 13.38 8.85
N THR A 99 -7.44 12.17 8.31
CA THR A 99 -6.66 11.07 8.90
C THR A 99 -5.88 10.32 7.83
N ILE A 100 -4.60 10.07 8.08
CA ILE A 100 -3.81 9.10 7.32
C ILE A 100 -4.10 7.73 7.89
N ARG A 101 -4.62 6.83 7.04
CA ARG A 101 -4.83 5.42 7.37
C ARG A 101 -3.76 4.58 6.68
N ILE A 102 -2.93 3.92 7.47
CA ILE A 102 -1.83 3.09 6.99
C ILE A 102 -2.24 1.63 7.14
N LEU A 103 -2.31 0.92 6.02
CA LEU A 103 -2.55 -0.52 6.04
C LEU A 103 -1.26 -1.23 6.44
N SER A 104 -1.33 -2.04 7.49
CA SER A 104 -0.17 -2.77 8.01
C SER A 104 -0.53 -4.17 8.45
N ILE A 105 0.50 -4.99 8.59
CA ILE A 105 0.45 -6.23 9.36
C ILE A 105 1.43 -6.10 10.53
N ILE A 106 1.01 -6.57 11.71
CA ILE A 106 1.80 -6.50 12.93
C ILE A 106 1.89 -7.92 13.50
N ASP A 107 3.09 -8.33 13.93
CA ASP A 107 3.34 -9.64 14.54
C ASP A 107 2.84 -9.75 16.00
N ARG A 108 1.82 -8.97 16.36
CA ARG A 108 1.19 -8.91 17.68
C ARG A 108 -0.32 -8.80 17.54
N VAL A 109 -1.05 -9.46 18.44
CA VAL A 109 -2.52 -9.40 18.50
C VAL A 109 -3.00 -8.06 19.05
N VAL A 110 -2.24 -7.49 19.98
CA VAL A 110 -2.51 -6.19 20.61
C VAL A 110 -1.21 -5.40 20.62
N PRO A 111 -1.02 -4.43 19.70
CA PRO A 111 0.13 -3.54 19.74
C PRO A 111 0.01 -2.63 20.98
N THR A 112 1.02 -2.65 21.84
CA THR A 112 1.08 -1.82 23.06
C THR A 112 2.09 -0.69 22.95
N VAL A 113 2.87 -0.64 21.87
CA VAL A 113 3.89 0.39 21.70
C VAL A 113 3.24 1.74 21.38
N PRO A 114 3.63 2.83 22.07
CA PRO A 114 3.36 4.15 21.57
C PRO A 114 4.09 4.30 20.23
N ALA A 115 3.43 4.87 19.23
CA ALA A 115 4.07 5.19 17.96
C ALA A 115 3.62 6.56 17.49
N PHE A 116 4.45 7.12 16.63
CA PHE A 116 4.27 8.45 16.06
C PHE A 116 4.36 8.37 14.54
N CYS A 117 3.54 9.17 13.90
CA CYS A 117 3.63 9.46 12.48
C CYS A 117 4.46 10.72 12.26
N GLN A 118 5.51 10.59 11.45
CA GLN A 118 6.23 11.70 10.85
C GLN A 118 5.60 11.97 9.49
N ILE A 119 4.81 13.04 9.41
CA ILE A 119 3.97 13.37 8.24
C ILE A 119 4.70 14.38 7.37
N TRP A 120 4.91 14.04 6.10
CA TRP A 120 5.63 14.87 5.15
C TRP A 120 4.68 15.52 4.16
N PHE A 121 4.84 16.82 3.98
CA PHE A 121 4.11 17.62 3.00
C PHE A 121 5.02 18.04 1.85
N GLU A 122 4.41 18.40 0.74
CA GLU A 122 5.11 18.91 -0.44
C GLU A 122 6.05 20.07 -0.06
N ASN A 123 7.29 20.03 -0.55
CA ASN A 123 8.34 21.02 -0.25
C ASN A 123 8.75 21.19 1.23
N SER A 124 8.22 20.39 2.16
CA SER A 124 8.65 20.44 3.56
C SER A 124 9.97 19.71 3.77
N THR A 125 10.86 20.30 4.57
CA THR A 125 12.13 19.69 4.97
C THR A 125 12.08 19.06 6.36
N GLN A 126 10.99 19.26 7.10
CA GLN A 126 10.73 18.63 8.38
C GLN A 126 9.33 18.01 8.40
N PRO A 127 9.15 16.88 9.11
CA PRO A 127 7.84 16.28 9.23
C PRO A 127 7.02 16.98 10.31
N VAL A 128 5.70 16.98 10.14
CA VAL A 128 4.77 17.23 11.23
C VAL A 128 4.63 15.93 12.03
N ILE A 129 4.88 15.99 13.33
CA ILE A 129 4.80 14.83 14.21
C ILE A 129 3.38 14.75 14.77
N ALA A 130 2.75 13.58 14.59
CA ALA A 130 1.46 13.26 15.17
C ALA A 130 1.54 11.93 15.91
N ASN A 131 0.76 11.78 16.99
CA ASN A 131 0.63 10.48 17.64
C ASN A 131 -0.21 9.54 16.76
N VAL A 132 0.10 8.24 16.79
CA VAL A 132 -0.84 7.24 16.30
C VAL A 132 -2.06 7.28 17.22
N SER A 133 -3.21 7.70 16.67
CA SER A 133 -4.45 7.85 17.42
C SER A 133 -5.11 6.49 17.65
N GLN A 134 -4.99 5.57 16.70
CA GLN A 134 -5.59 4.25 16.81
C GLN A 134 -4.84 3.16 16.04
N TYR A 135 -4.72 1.99 16.66
CA TYR A 135 -4.45 0.72 16.00
C TYR A 135 -5.77 -0.04 15.78
N ARG A 136 -6.39 0.14 14.62
CA ARG A 136 -7.66 -0.53 14.31
C ARG A 136 -7.39 -1.93 13.78
N PHE A 137 -7.77 -2.94 14.56
CA PHE A 137 -7.71 -4.35 14.16
C PHE A 137 -8.68 -4.61 12.99
N LEU A 138 -8.19 -5.13 11.87
CA LEU A 138 -8.98 -5.37 10.65
C LEU A 138 -9.48 -6.82 10.52
N TRP A 139 -9.31 -7.63 11.56
CA TRP A 139 -9.69 -9.03 11.58
C TRP A 139 -10.89 -9.25 12.49
N ASN A 140 -11.82 -10.12 12.09
CA ASN A 140 -12.92 -10.50 12.97
C ASN A 140 -12.38 -11.44 14.06
N LYS A 141 -12.45 -11.01 15.32
CA LYS A 141 -11.97 -11.79 16.48
C LYS A 141 -12.60 -13.19 16.57
N ALA A 142 -13.83 -13.36 16.07
CA ALA A 142 -14.52 -14.65 16.06
C ALA A 142 -13.87 -15.68 15.11
N TRP A 143 -13.04 -15.25 14.15
CA TRP A 143 -12.28 -16.16 13.27
C TRP A 143 -11.02 -16.72 13.93
N GLY A 144 -10.77 -16.39 15.20
CA GLY A 144 -9.59 -16.82 15.96
C GLY A 144 -8.35 -15.96 15.71
N THR A 145 -7.39 -16.05 16.63
CA THR A 145 -6.13 -15.28 16.62
C THR A 145 -4.89 -16.18 16.62
N GLY A 146 -5.02 -17.41 16.12
CA GLY A 146 -3.94 -18.42 16.17
C GLY A 146 -2.70 -18.10 15.32
N ASN A 147 -2.77 -17.08 14.46
CA ASN A 147 -1.64 -16.62 13.66
C ASN A 147 -0.87 -15.53 14.42
N LYS A 148 0.46 -15.54 14.36
CA LYS A 148 1.30 -14.51 15.02
C LYS A 148 1.21 -13.13 14.36
N ILE A 149 0.64 -13.03 13.16
CA ILE A 149 0.60 -11.80 12.36
C ILE A 149 -0.86 -11.43 12.08
N HIS A 150 -1.20 -10.16 12.28
CA HIS A 150 -2.56 -9.66 12.10
C HIS A 150 -2.61 -8.35 11.32
N PRO A 151 -3.70 -8.12 10.56
CA PRO A 151 -3.89 -6.89 9.82
C PRO A 151 -4.41 -5.76 10.72
N PHE A 152 -3.81 -4.59 10.58
CA PHE A 152 -4.19 -3.37 11.27
C PHE A 152 -4.31 -2.19 10.30
N SER A 153 -5.13 -1.22 10.67
CA SER A 153 -5.10 0.14 10.14
C SER A 153 -4.50 1.02 11.23
N ILE A 154 -3.30 1.55 10.99
CA ILE A 154 -2.67 2.55 11.86
C ILE A 154 -3.20 3.91 11.43
N GLU A 155 -3.79 4.65 12.36
CA GLU A 155 -4.46 5.91 12.07
C GLU A 155 -3.69 7.07 12.71
N CYS A 156 -3.42 8.11 11.92
CA CYS A 156 -2.75 9.33 12.34
C CYS A 156 -3.54 10.54 11.87
N GLU A 157 -3.96 11.38 12.82
CA GLU A 157 -4.67 12.62 12.50
C GLU A 157 -3.73 13.65 11.88
N VAL A 158 -4.18 14.30 10.81
CA VAL A 158 -3.41 15.33 10.12
C VAL A 158 -3.85 16.70 10.64
N PRO A 159 -2.94 17.47 11.25
CA PRO A 159 -3.27 18.82 11.70
C PRO A 159 -3.71 19.69 10.51
N SER A 160 -4.80 20.44 10.70
CA SER A 160 -5.23 21.44 9.72
C SER A 160 -4.35 22.69 9.84
N VAL A 161 -3.85 23.20 8.72
CA VAL A 161 -3.03 24.42 8.68
C VAL A 161 -3.92 25.56 8.21
N ASN A 162 -4.08 26.62 9.01
CA ASN A 162 -4.93 27.78 8.69
C ASN A 162 -6.37 27.40 8.28
N ASN A 163 -6.97 26.41 8.97
CA ASN A 163 -8.28 25.84 8.63
C ASN A 163 -8.38 25.22 7.23
N GLN A 164 -7.25 24.95 6.58
CA GLN A 164 -7.17 24.26 5.30
C GLN A 164 -6.61 22.85 5.49
N THR A 165 -7.24 21.90 4.82
CA THR A 165 -6.78 20.52 4.77
C THR A 165 -5.72 20.39 3.69
N VAL A 166 -4.46 20.25 4.11
CA VAL A 166 -3.33 20.03 3.21
C VAL A 166 -3.14 18.53 3.03
N VAL A 167 -2.93 18.08 1.79
CA VAL A 167 -2.71 16.66 1.47
C VAL A 167 -1.26 16.29 1.77
N PRO A 168 -1.00 15.33 2.67
CA PRO A 168 0.34 14.78 2.89
C PRO A 168 0.82 13.97 1.69
N VAL A 169 2.13 13.97 1.46
CA VAL A 169 2.77 13.25 0.35
C VAL A 169 3.35 11.92 0.81
N ALA A 170 3.87 11.88 2.05
CA ALA A 170 4.44 10.68 2.63
C ALA A 170 4.22 10.64 4.14
N VAL A 171 4.32 9.45 4.72
CA VAL A 171 4.27 9.23 6.16
C VAL A 171 5.30 8.19 6.55
N SER A 172 5.96 8.43 7.68
CA SER A 172 6.79 7.43 8.34
C SER A 172 6.22 7.10 9.71
N VAL A 173 6.33 5.85 10.13
CA VAL A 173 5.95 5.39 11.48
C VAL A 173 7.19 5.07 12.27
N VAL A 174 7.27 5.60 13.50
CA VAL A 174 8.39 5.42 14.43
C VAL A 174 7.88 5.18 15.84
N GLU A 175 8.70 4.56 16.69
CA GLU A 175 8.34 4.32 18.09
C GLU A 175 8.49 5.60 18.94
N ASN A 176 9.56 6.37 18.76
CA ASN A 176 9.70 7.70 19.36
C ASN A 176 9.63 8.79 18.29
N SER A 177 9.02 9.92 18.65
CA SER A 177 8.74 11.04 17.75
C SER A 177 9.93 11.52 16.91
N CYS A 178 11.12 11.57 17.52
CA CYS A 178 12.35 12.06 16.89
C CYS A 178 13.24 10.99 16.27
N ASP A 179 12.85 9.72 16.32
CA ASP A 179 13.66 8.65 15.77
C ASP A 179 13.85 8.84 14.26
N LYS A 180 15.00 8.40 13.76
CA LYS A 180 15.21 8.29 12.32
C LYS A 180 14.37 7.12 11.80
N ALA A 181 13.45 7.39 10.87
CA ALA A 181 12.56 6.37 10.35
C ALA A 181 13.30 5.35 9.47
N SER A 182 12.85 4.10 9.50
CA SER A 182 13.27 3.02 8.56
C SER A 182 12.31 2.84 7.39
N ASN A 183 11.35 3.75 7.24
CA ASN A 183 10.24 3.67 6.30
C ASN A 183 9.83 5.07 5.85
N LEU A 184 9.25 5.17 4.65
CA LEU A 184 8.67 6.35 4.04
C LEU A 184 7.57 5.89 3.07
N VAL A 185 6.36 5.76 3.59
CA VAL A 185 5.22 5.25 2.84
C VAL A 185 4.54 6.40 2.08
N LYS A 186 4.35 6.24 0.77
CA LYS A 186 3.62 7.19 -0.07
C LYS A 186 2.17 7.30 0.41
N VAL A 187 1.73 8.52 0.65
CA VAL A 187 0.34 8.81 1.01
C VAL A 187 -0.44 9.03 -0.28
N THR A 188 -1.45 8.21 -0.48
CA THR A 188 -2.34 8.34 -1.64
C THR A 188 -3.59 9.12 -1.25
N HIS A 189 -3.97 10.06 -2.11
CA HIS A 189 -5.23 10.78 -1.99
C HIS A 189 -5.88 10.78 -3.36
N ARG A 190 -6.97 10.02 -3.51
CA ARG A 190 -7.69 9.89 -4.79
C ARG A 190 -9.01 10.61 -4.66
N THR A 191 -9.07 11.84 -5.16
CA THR A 191 -10.32 12.56 -5.37
C THR A 191 -10.91 12.17 -6.71
N LEU A 192 -12.24 12.20 -6.80
CA LEU A 192 -12.92 12.05 -8.08
C LEU A 192 -12.81 13.36 -8.85
N GLU A 193 -12.44 13.27 -10.12
CA GLU A 193 -12.50 14.41 -11.02
C GLU A 193 -13.94 14.96 -11.07
N PRO A 194 -14.11 16.30 -11.07
CA PRO A 194 -15.43 16.91 -11.18
C PRO A 194 -16.21 16.36 -12.38
N GLY A 195 -17.42 15.88 -12.14
CA GLY A 195 -18.31 15.37 -13.21
C GLY A 195 -18.13 13.89 -13.58
N LYS A 196 -17.20 13.14 -12.95
CA LYS A 196 -17.19 11.68 -13.08
C LYS A 196 -18.16 11.02 -12.11
N ASN A 197 -19.02 10.16 -12.64
CA ASN A 197 -19.97 9.38 -11.84
C ASN A 197 -19.25 8.39 -10.93
N LYS A 198 -19.83 8.17 -9.74
CA LYS A 198 -19.36 7.16 -8.79
C LYS A 198 -19.78 5.78 -9.30
N SER A 199 -18.84 5.06 -9.92
CA SER A 199 -18.99 3.64 -10.21
C SER A 199 -18.69 2.83 -8.94
N ILE A 200 -19.56 1.91 -8.56
CA ILE A 200 -19.29 1.01 -7.43
C ILE A 200 -18.46 -0.16 -7.93
N ALA A 201 -17.39 -0.49 -7.21
CA ALA A 201 -16.63 -1.71 -7.41
C ALA A 201 -16.72 -2.59 -6.15
N VAL A 202 -16.82 -3.90 -6.33
CA VAL A 202 -16.84 -4.88 -5.23
C VAL A 202 -15.59 -5.74 -5.30
N CYS A 203 -14.83 -5.75 -4.21
CA CYS A 203 -13.66 -6.62 -4.06
C CYS A 203 -14.04 -7.84 -3.22
N ILE A 204 -13.91 -9.03 -3.80
CA ILE A 204 -14.19 -10.30 -3.13
C ILE A 204 -12.86 -10.92 -2.72
N LYS A 205 -12.79 -11.36 -1.46
CA LYS A 205 -11.67 -12.15 -0.95
C LYS A 205 -11.48 -13.42 -1.79
N ARG A 206 -10.29 -14.00 -1.73
CA ARG A 206 -9.96 -15.31 -2.33
C ARG A 206 -11.12 -16.31 -2.17
N LEU A 207 -11.51 -16.91 -3.28
CA LEU A 207 -12.42 -18.04 -3.32
C LEU A 207 -11.64 -19.30 -2.91
N HIS A 208 -12.06 -19.95 -1.83
CA HIS A 208 -11.48 -21.21 -1.36
C HIS A 208 -12.50 -22.33 -1.59
N PHE A 209 -12.61 -22.80 -2.82
CA PHE A 209 -13.46 -23.93 -3.16
C PHE A 209 -12.68 -25.23 -2.92
N VAL A 210 -13.03 -25.93 -1.85
CA VAL A 210 -12.49 -27.28 -1.56
C VAL A 210 -13.24 -28.34 -2.37
N HIS A 211 -14.47 -28.04 -2.80
CA HIS A 211 -15.36 -28.92 -3.56
C HIS A 211 -15.94 -28.19 -4.77
N GLU A 212 -16.48 -28.94 -5.74
CA GLU A 212 -16.99 -28.42 -7.03
C GLU A 212 -18.20 -27.48 -6.92
N GLU A 213 -18.82 -27.39 -5.75
CA GLU A 213 -20.00 -26.59 -5.47
C GLU A 213 -19.65 -25.49 -4.47
N PRO A 214 -19.58 -24.21 -4.91
CA PRO A 214 -20.79 -23.54 -5.34
C PRO A 214 -20.52 -22.50 -6.45
N VAL A 215 -20.18 -22.94 -7.67
CA VAL A 215 -20.08 -22.02 -8.82
C VAL A 215 -21.42 -21.31 -9.05
N LEU A 216 -22.55 -22.01 -8.88
CA LEU A 216 -23.88 -21.43 -9.02
C LEU A 216 -24.17 -20.31 -8.00
N LYS A 217 -23.85 -20.51 -6.72
CA LYS A 217 -24.05 -19.45 -5.71
C LYS A 217 -23.14 -18.26 -5.95
N LEU A 218 -21.94 -18.49 -6.50
CA LEU A 218 -21.07 -17.40 -6.94
C LEU A 218 -21.71 -16.63 -8.11
N ILE A 219 -22.30 -17.32 -9.10
CA ILE A 219 -23.06 -16.70 -10.19
C ILE A 219 -24.17 -15.82 -9.63
N GLU A 220 -25.03 -16.40 -8.80
CA GLU A 220 -26.16 -15.69 -8.19
C GLU A 220 -25.70 -14.45 -7.41
N TYR A 221 -24.61 -14.58 -6.65
CA TYR A 221 -24.01 -13.46 -5.93
C TYR A 221 -23.48 -12.37 -6.88
N LEU A 222 -22.75 -12.74 -7.94
CA LEU A 222 -22.21 -11.76 -8.90
C LEU A 222 -23.31 -11.02 -9.66
N GLU A 223 -24.36 -11.73 -10.08
CA GLU A 223 -25.54 -11.13 -10.73
C GLU A 223 -26.26 -10.18 -9.76
N LEU A 224 -26.48 -10.59 -8.51
CA LEU A 224 -27.08 -9.74 -7.50
C LEU A 224 -26.25 -8.47 -7.25
N VAL A 225 -24.93 -8.60 -7.12
CA VAL A 225 -24.03 -7.46 -6.90
C VAL A 225 -24.08 -6.47 -8.07
N ARG A 226 -24.16 -6.96 -9.31
CA ARG A 226 -24.34 -6.11 -10.50
C ARG A 226 -25.72 -5.45 -10.53
N LEU A 227 -26.79 -6.19 -10.22
CA LEU A 227 -28.14 -5.63 -10.11
C LEU A 227 -28.24 -4.53 -9.05
N LEU A 228 -27.45 -4.63 -7.98
CA LEU A 228 -27.34 -3.61 -6.93
C LEU A 228 -26.45 -2.41 -7.33
N GLY A 229 -25.96 -2.36 -8.57
CA GLY A 229 -25.26 -1.20 -9.14
C GLY A 229 -23.73 -1.28 -9.10
N ALA A 230 -23.14 -2.44 -8.81
CA ALA A 230 -21.70 -2.62 -8.99
C ALA A 230 -21.34 -2.71 -10.47
N GLU A 231 -20.52 -1.77 -10.94
CA GLU A 231 -20.00 -1.77 -12.31
C GLU A 231 -18.89 -2.80 -12.49
N LYS A 232 -18.05 -2.96 -11.46
CA LYS A 232 -16.88 -3.85 -11.50
C LYS A 232 -16.85 -4.77 -10.30
N VAL A 233 -16.46 -6.01 -10.53
CA VAL A 233 -16.14 -6.97 -9.47
C VAL A 233 -14.71 -7.44 -9.66
N TYR A 234 -13.95 -7.43 -8.57
CA TYR A 234 -12.57 -7.88 -8.49
C TYR A 234 -12.50 -9.11 -7.59
N ILE A 235 -11.90 -10.19 -8.10
CA ILE A 235 -11.66 -11.42 -7.34
C ILE A 235 -10.17 -11.72 -7.35
N TYR A 236 -9.61 -11.99 -6.18
CA TYR A 236 -8.22 -12.45 -6.04
C TYR A 236 -8.14 -13.93 -6.42
N ALA A 237 -7.68 -14.21 -7.64
CA ALA A 237 -7.40 -15.56 -8.12
C ALA A 237 -5.96 -15.95 -7.78
N LEU A 238 -5.76 -17.09 -7.11
CA LEU A 238 -4.45 -17.73 -7.03
C LEU A 238 -4.40 -18.88 -8.02
N GLU A 239 -3.32 -18.97 -8.77
CA GLU A 239 -3.05 -20.10 -9.64
C GLU A 239 -2.44 -21.28 -8.87
N PRO A 240 -2.71 -22.52 -9.30
CA PRO A 240 -3.72 -22.87 -10.29
C PRO A 240 -5.11 -22.89 -9.66
N GLN A 241 -6.10 -22.33 -10.36
CA GLN A 241 -7.50 -22.56 -10.02
C GLN A 241 -7.79 -24.04 -10.25
N PRO A 242 -8.24 -24.80 -9.25
CA PRO A 242 -8.37 -26.25 -9.39
C PRO A 242 -9.47 -26.67 -10.39
N ASN A 243 -10.34 -25.76 -10.80
CA ASN A 243 -11.46 -26.07 -11.69
C ASN A 243 -11.50 -25.16 -12.94
N PRO A 244 -11.30 -25.71 -14.16
CA PRO A 244 -11.32 -24.93 -15.40
C PRO A 244 -12.69 -24.29 -15.71
N LYS A 245 -13.80 -24.81 -15.18
CA LYS A 245 -15.12 -24.17 -15.28
C LYS A 245 -15.18 -22.87 -14.47
N VAL A 246 -14.56 -22.85 -13.28
CA VAL A 246 -14.47 -21.66 -12.42
C VAL A 246 -13.56 -20.62 -13.08
N GLU A 247 -12.45 -21.04 -13.68
CA GLU A 247 -11.56 -20.13 -14.39
C GLU A 247 -12.25 -19.44 -15.58
N ARG A 248 -12.92 -20.22 -16.43
CA ARG A 248 -13.70 -19.68 -17.57
C ARG A 248 -14.79 -18.72 -17.11
N PHE A 249 -15.45 -19.04 -15.99
CA PHE A 249 -16.47 -18.19 -15.39
C PHE A 249 -15.92 -16.86 -14.86
N ILE A 250 -14.83 -16.90 -14.08
CA ILE A 250 -14.16 -15.70 -13.58
C ILE A 250 -13.78 -14.79 -14.74
N ARG A 251 -13.25 -15.33 -15.83
CA ARG A 251 -12.91 -14.54 -17.04
C ARG A 251 -14.12 -13.84 -17.68
N TYR A 252 -15.34 -14.39 -17.56
CA TYR A 252 -16.54 -13.79 -18.16
C TYR A 252 -17.16 -12.69 -17.29
N PHE A 253 -17.14 -12.86 -15.96
CA PHE A 253 -17.86 -11.96 -15.04
C PHE A 253 -16.99 -10.96 -14.28
N VAL A 254 -15.69 -11.19 -14.22
CA VAL A 254 -14.77 -10.50 -13.32
C VAL A 254 -13.61 -9.94 -14.14
N PHE A 255 -13.08 -8.79 -13.74
CA PHE A 255 -11.74 -8.37 -14.17
C PHE A 255 -10.73 -9.08 -13.26
N PRO A 256 -10.08 -10.17 -13.71
CA PRO A 256 -9.10 -10.85 -12.89
C PRO A 256 -7.92 -9.90 -12.61
N ILE A 257 -7.63 -9.66 -11.34
CA ILE A 257 -6.36 -9.04 -10.94
C ILE A 257 -5.36 -10.20 -10.86
N TYR A 258 -4.75 -10.53 -12.00
CA TYR A 258 -3.60 -11.43 -11.99
C TYR A 258 -2.43 -10.71 -11.33
N LYS A 259 -1.79 -11.38 -10.37
CA LYS A 259 -0.45 -10.97 -9.95
C LYS A 259 0.46 -11.45 -11.08
N GLU A 260 0.98 -10.53 -11.90
CA GLU A 260 2.06 -10.89 -12.83
C GLU A 260 3.17 -11.53 -11.98
N LYS A 261 3.48 -12.80 -12.30
CA LYS A 261 4.71 -13.42 -11.84
C LYS A 261 5.83 -12.75 -12.61
N ASN A 262 6.57 -11.86 -11.96
CA ASN A 262 7.95 -11.62 -12.30
C ASN A 262 8.78 -12.82 -11.83
#